data_AF-A0A7Y1ZJS9-F1
#
_entry.id   AF-A0A7Y1ZJS9-F1
#
_cell.length_a   1.000
_cell.length_b   1.000
_cell.length_c   1.000
_cell.angle_alpha   90.00
_cell.angle_beta   90.00
_cell.angle_gamma   90.00
#
_symmetry.space_group_name_H-M   'P 1'
#
loop_
_entity.id
_entity.type
_entity.pdbx_description
1 polymer ?
#
loop_
_entity_poly.entity_id
_entity_poly.type
_entity_poly.pdbx_seq_one_letter_code
_entity_poly.pdbx_strand_id
1 'polypeptide(L)'
;MAGRNPLGSLFGRSPIGPIQEHMKMADEAAQLLPALFKSCDAEDWDAVAAVHGQIVDAERAADKLKRSVRRHLPKSLFLPVPRSDLLTLVGIQDHVANSSKDIAGLIIGRHIRFPDKLQSHVQDFAEACAATSAQALKAIQELDEL
;
A
#
# COMPACT_ATOMS: atom_id res chain seq x y z
N MET A 1 -21.82 33.79 -18.97
CA MET A 1 -21.91 32.43 -18.41
C MET A 1 -21.46 31.45 -19.48
N ALA A 2 -20.21 30.98 -19.42
CA ALA A 2 -19.66 30.07 -20.42
C ALA A 2 -20.25 28.68 -20.25
N GLY A 3 -20.76 28.11 -21.35
CA GLY A 3 -21.41 26.81 -21.38
C GLY A 3 -20.48 25.71 -20.88
N ARG A 4 -20.97 24.92 -19.92
CA ARG A 4 -20.38 23.65 -19.51
C ARG A 4 -20.31 22.76 -20.75
N ASN A 5 -19.10 22.48 -21.23
CA ASN A 5 -18.89 21.66 -22.42
C ASN A 5 -19.18 20.19 -22.04
N PRO A 6 -20.27 19.56 -22.53
CA PRO A 6 -20.73 18.25 -22.06
C PRO A 6 -19.74 17.11 -22.40
N LEU A 7 -18.82 17.36 -23.35
CA LEU A 7 -17.73 16.45 -23.71
C LEU A 7 -16.54 16.52 -22.75
N GLY A 8 -16.32 17.65 -22.06
CA GLY A 8 -15.21 17.80 -21.11
C GLY A 8 -15.36 16.95 -19.85
N SER A 9 -16.58 16.49 -19.54
CA SER A 9 -16.85 15.52 -18.48
C SER A 9 -16.80 14.06 -18.94
N LEU A 10 -16.71 13.78 -20.25
CA LEU A 10 -16.58 12.42 -20.79
C LEU A 10 -15.15 11.89 -20.69
N PHE A 11 -14.15 12.78 -20.73
CA PHE A 11 -12.75 12.49 -20.40
C PHE A 11 -12.48 12.76 -18.91
N GLY A 12 -13.37 12.25 -18.06
CA GLY A 12 -13.27 12.38 -16.60
C GLY A 12 -11.93 11.90 -16.08
N ARG A 13 -11.51 12.48 -14.93
CA ARG A 13 -10.28 12.15 -14.19
C ARG A 13 -9.85 10.69 -14.38
N SER A 14 -8.56 10.47 -14.67
CA SER A 14 -8.01 9.13 -14.87
C SER A 14 -8.49 8.18 -13.77
N PRO A 15 -9.02 6.99 -14.13
CA PRO A 15 -9.42 5.97 -13.16
C PRO A 15 -8.21 5.40 -12.39
N ILE A 16 -6.98 5.69 -12.86
CA ILE A 16 -5.73 5.17 -12.30
C ILE A 16 -5.24 6.01 -11.12
N GLY A 17 -5.46 7.32 -11.10
CA GLY A 17 -5.01 8.19 -10.00
C GLY A 17 -5.40 7.70 -8.60
N PRO A 18 -6.67 7.35 -8.33
CA PRO A 18 -7.08 6.77 -7.06
C PRO A 18 -6.43 5.41 -6.73
N ILE A 19 -6.05 4.63 -7.76
CA ILE A 19 -5.34 3.35 -7.61
C ILE A 19 -3.86 3.59 -7.27
N GLN A 20 -3.24 4.62 -7.85
CA GLN A 20 -1.89 5.07 -7.48
C GLN A 20 -1.84 5.57 -6.03
N GLU A 21 -2.81 6.38 -5.61
CA GLU A 21 -2.93 6.82 -4.22
C GLU A 21 -3.08 5.63 -3.26
N HIS A 22 -3.91 4.66 -3.63
CA HIS A 22 -4.07 3.43 -2.86
C HIS A 22 -2.75 2.65 -2.72
N MET A 23 -2.05 2.41 -3.83
CA MET A 23 -0.76 1.72 -3.81
C MET A 23 0.28 2.47 -2.97
N LYS A 24 0.27 3.80 -3.01
CA LYS A 24 1.19 4.61 -2.20
C LYS A 24 1.00 4.34 -0.70
N MET A 25 -0.24 4.31 -0.22
CA MET A 25 -0.52 4.00 1.19
C MET A 25 -0.16 2.55 1.55
N ALA A 26 -0.36 1.62 0.60
CA ALA A 26 0.03 0.23 0.80
C ALA A 26 1.56 0.06 0.87
N ASP A 27 2.30 0.79 0.04
CA ASP A 27 3.76 0.84 0.08
C ASP A 27 4.28 1.46 1.38
N GLU A 28 3.68 2.57 1.84
CA GLU A 28 4.05 3.20 3.11
C GLU A 28 4.00 2.21 4.29
N ALA A 29 3.02 1.31 4.33
CA ALA A 29 2.96 0.25 5.35
C ALA A 29 4.14 -0.72 5.24
N ALA A 30 4.56 -1.10 4.03
CA ALA A 30 5.70 -2.00 3.80
C ALA A 30 7.05 -1.33 4.12
N GLN A 31 7.19 -0.03 3.81
CA GLN A 31 8.41 0.74 4.10
C GLN A 31 8.72 0.84 5.60
N LEU A 32 7.73 0.63 6.46
CA LEU A 32 7.91 0.66 7.92
C LEU A 32 8.42 -0.66 8.50
N LEU A 33 8.35 -1.78 7.76
CA LEU A 33 8.79 -3.09 8.25
C LEU A 33 10.29 -3.13 8.62
N PRO A 34 11.23 -2.57 7.83
CA PRO A 34 12.64 -2.52 8.23
C PRO A 34 12.87 -1.79 9.57
N ALA A 35 12.14 -0.69 9.82
CA ALA A 35 12.24 0.04 11.08
C ALA A 35 11.64 -0.76 12.25
N LEU A 36 10.57 -1.51 12.00
CA LEU A 36 9.94 -2.39 12.98
C LEU A 36 10.92 -3.49 13.42
N PHE A 37 11.52 -4.23 12.46
CA PHE A 37 12.46 -5.31 12.77
C PHE A 37 13.69 -4.79 13.51
N LYS A 38 14.27 -3.68 13.07
CA LYS A 38 15.38 -3.03 13.77
C LYS A 38 15.05 -2.67 15.23
N SER A 39 13.83 -2.19 15.49
CA SER A 39 13.38 -1.87 16.85
C SER A 39 13.18 -3.13 17.70
N CYS A 40 12.73 -4.22 17.10
CA CYS A 40 12.60 -5.52 17.77
C CYS A 40 13.95 -6.11 18.17
N ASP A 41 14.94 -6.02 17.29
CA ASP A 41 16.28 -6.53 17.54
C ASP A 41 17.00 -5.73 18.64
N ALA A 42 16.68 -4.43 18.76
CA ALA A 42 17.13 -3.57 19.85
C ALA A 42 16.33 -3.74 21.15
N GLU A 43 15.27 -4.56 21.14
CA GLU A 43 14.33 -4.77 22.26
C GLU A 43 13.66 -3.46 22.75
N ASP A 44 13.56 -2.45 21.88
CA ASP A 44 12.90 -1.18 22.15
C ASP A 44 11.39 -1.31 21.85
N TRP A 45 10.66 -1.86 22.81
CA TRP A 45 9.23 -2.16 22.63
C TRP A 45 8.34 -0.91 22.53
N ASP A 46 8.79 0.23 23.04
CA ASP A 46 8.10 1.51 22.85
C ASP A 46 8.24 1.98 21.40
N ALA A 47 9.43 1.85 20.80
CA ALA A 47 9.63 2.11 19.38
C ALA A 47 8.86 1.12 18.50
N VAL A 48 8.84 -0.18 18.86
CA VAL A 48 8.02 -1.20 18.17
C VAL A 48 6.55 -0.81 18.19
N ALA A 49 6.03 -0.38 19.35
CA ALA A 49 4.64 0.05 19.48
C ALA A 49 4.33 1.29 18.62
N ALA A 50 5.25 2.25 18.57
CA ALA A 50 5.11 3.44 17.73
C ALA A 50 5.08 3.09 16.23
N VAL A 51 6.01 2.25 15.76
CA VAL A 51 6.06 1.82 14.35
C VAL A 51 4.84 0.96 13.99
N HIS A 52 4.41 0.06 14.87
CA HIS A 52 3.17 -0.70 14.69
C HIS A 52 1.95 0.22 14.52
N GLY A 53 1.84 1.29 15.33
CA GLY A 53 0.79 2.29 15.18
C GLY A 53 0.79 2.94 13.80
N GLN A 54 1.97 3.32 13.29
CA GLN A 54 2.11 3.90 11.94
C GLN A 54 1.68 2.91 10.85
N ILE A 55 2.05 1.63 10.96
CA ILE A 55 1.63 0.58 10.01
C ILE A 55 0.11 0.42 10.01
N VAL A 56 -0.52 0.40 11.19
CA VAL A 56 -1.97 0.31 11.33
C VAL A 56 -2.67 1.51 10.69
N ASP A 57 -2.13 2.71 10.85
CA ASP A 57 -2.71 3.91 10.27
C ASP A 57 -2.55 3.94 8.73
N ALA A 58 -1.41 3.49 8.19
CA ALA A 58 -1.20 3.33 6.76
C ALA A 58 -2.17 2.30 6.14
N GLU A 59 -2.36 1.14 6.79
CA GLU A 59 -3.34 0.13 6.34
C GLU A 59 -4.77 0.65 6.36
N ARG A 60 -5.16 1.39 7.41
CA ARG A 60 -6.49 2.01 7.48
C ARG A 60 -6.70 3.04 6.38
N ALA A 61 -5.67 3.82 6.04
CA ALA A 61 -5.70 4.76 4.94
C ALA A 61 -5.86 4.04 3.59
N ALA A 62 -5.10 2.96 3.37
CA ALA A 62 -5.22 2.11 2.19
C ALA A 62 -6.63 1.50 2.06
N ASP A 63 -7.16 0.85 3.09
CA ASP A 63 -8.51 0.25 3.04
C ASP A 63 -9.61 1.30 2.75
N LYS A 64 -9.48 2.52 3.30
CA LYS A 64 -10.37 3.64 2.96
C LYS A 64 -10.31 3.99 1.47
N LEU A 65 -9.11 4.08 0.90
CA LEU A 65 -8.93 4.35 -0.53
C LEU A 65 -9.47 3.20 -1.39
N LYS A 66 -9.19 1.94 -1.05
CA LYS A 66 -9.76 0.75 -1.73
C LYS A 66 -11.27 0.79 -1.80
N ARG A 67 -11.94 1.11 -0.68
CA ARG A 67 -13.40 1.25 -0.63
C ARG A 67 -13.88 2.40 -1.51
N SER A 68 -13.15 3.51 -1.55
CA SER A 68 -13.44 4.65 -2.42
C SER A 68 -13.32 4.27 -3.91
N VAL A 69 -12.22 3.62 -4.30
CA VAL A 69 -11.99 3.14 -5.67
C VAL A 69 -13.13 2.21 -6.09
N ARG A 70 -13.45 1.18 -5.30
CA ARG A 70 -14.54 0.23 -5.60
C ARG A 70 -15.90 0.88 -5.79
N ARG A 71 -16.19 1.94 -5.03
CA ARG A 71 -17.47 2.66 -5.08
C ARG A 71 -17.59 3.56 -6.30
N HIS A 72 -16.51 4.23 -6.69
CA HIS A 72 -16.53 5.27 -7.71
C HIS A 72 -16.04 4.78 -9.08
N LEU A 73 -15.48 3.58 -9.19
CA LEU A 73 -15.02 3.02 -10.47
C LEU A 73 -16.22 2.72 -11.40
N PRO A 74 -16.32 3.39 -12.57
CA PRO A 74 -17.47 3.30 -13.46
C PRO A 74 -17.60 1.93 -14.13
N LYS A 75 -18.82 1.59 -14.60
CA LYS A 75 -19.15 0.20 -14.97
C LYS A 75 -18.63 -0.29 -16.32
N SER A 76 -18.34 0.55 -17.34
CA SER A 76 -17.60 0.13 -18.56
C SER A 76 -17.63 1.14 -19.71
N LEU A 77 -18.62 2.03 -19.84
CA LEU A 77 -18.91 2.64 -21.15
C LEU A 77 -17.78 3.47 -21.80
N PHE A 78 -16.74 3.87 -21.05
CA PHE A 78 -15.60 4.65 -21.54
C PHE A 78 -14.27 4.34 -20.81
N LEU A 79 -14.10 3.16 -20.23
CA LEU A 79 -12.83 2.79 -19.57
C LEU A 79 -11.82 2.23 -20.60
N PRO A 80 -10.56 2.67 -20.60
CA PRO A 80 -9.52 2.13 -21.49
C PRO A 80 -9.08 0.70 -21.12
N VAL A 81 -9.40 0.26 -19.89
CA VAL A 81 -9.02 -1.04 -19.31
C VAL A 81 -10.25 -1.70 -18.67
N PRO A 82 -10.39 -3.05 -18.70
CA PRO A 82 -11.50 -3.73 -18.04
C PRO A 82 -11.59 -3.41 -16.55
N ARG A 83 -12.81 -3.12 -16.07
CA ARG A 83 -13.07 -2.85 -14.65
C ARG A 83 -12.61 -4.00 -13.74
N SER A 84 -12.77 -5.24 -14.18
CA SER A 84 -12.34 -6.43 -13.44
C SER A 84 -10.85 -6.37 -13.10
N ASP A 85 -10.04 -5.96 -14.06
CA ASP A 85 -8.59 -6.01 -13.96
C ASP A 85 -8.08 -4.93 -13.00
N LEU A 86 -8.69 -3.74 -13.05
CA LEU A 86 -8.45 -2.67 -12.08
C LEU A 86 -8.83 -3.09 -10.65
N LEU A 87 -9.94 -3.80 -10.47
CA LEU A 87 -10.34 -4.31 -9.15
C LEU A 87 -9.44 -5.43 -8.64
N THR A 88 -8.96 -6.29 -9.54
CA THR A 88 -7.95 -7.31 -9.23
C THR A 88 -6.65 -6.64 -8.79
N LEU A 89 -6.17 -5.64 -9.53
CA LEU A 89 -4.98 -4.86 -9.18
C LEU A 89 -5.10 -4.25 -7.79
N VAL A 90 -6.21 -3.54 -7.50
CA VAL A 90 -6.46 -2.98 -6.16
C VAL A 90 -6.48 -4.07 -5.07
N GLY A 91 -7.02 -5.25 -5.37
CA GLY A 91 -6.98 -6.40 -4.46
C GLY A 91 -5.56 -6.86 -4.15
N ILE A 92 -4.70 -6.96 -5.17
CA ILE A 92 -3.29 -7.34 -5.01
C ILE A 92 -2.53 -6.29 -4.18
N GLN A 93 -2.73 -4.99 -4.46
CA GLN A 93 -2.10 -3.90 -3.71
C GLN A 93 -2.49 -3.92 -2.22
N ASP A 94 -3.76 -4.19 -1.92
CA ASP A 94 -4.30 -4.23 -0.55
C ASP A 94 -3.64 -5.34 0.29
N HIS A 95 -3.24 -6.44 -0.34
CA HIS A 95 -2.49 -7.49 0.35
C HIS A 95 -1.15 -7.01 0.89
N VAL A 96 -0.50 -6.01 0.30
CA VAL A 96 0.77 -5.45 0.80
C VAL A 96 0.57 -4.78 2.16
N ALA A 97 -0.45 -3.92 2.28
CA ALA A 97 -0.78 -3.23 3.52
C ALA A 97 -1.22 -4.22 4.61
N ASN A 98 -2.11 -5.15 4.26
CA ASN A 98 -2.61 -6.16 5.20
C ASN A 98 -1.50 -7.06 5.73
N SER A 99 -0.61 -7.54 4.85
CA SER A 99 0.52 -8.39 5.26
C SER A 99 1.46 -7.64 6.20
N SER A 100 1.73 -6.36 5.93
CA SER A 100 2.59 -5.54 6.78
C SER A 100 1.99 -5.36 8.19
N LYS A 101 0.68 -5.11 8.26
CA LYS A 101 -0.07 -5.02 9.52
C LYS A 101 -0.10 -6.34 10.28
N ASP A 102 -0.34 -7.46 9.59
CA ASP A 102 -0.39 -8.79 10.21
C ASP A 102 0.97 -9.18 10.81
N ILE A 103 2.07 -8.94 10.06
CA ILE A 103 3.44 -9.12 10.54
C ILE A 103 3.68 -8.27 11.79
N ALA A 104 3.33 -6.98 11.73
CA ALA A 104 3.53 -6.07 12.85
C ALA A 104 2.72 -6.47 14.10
N GLY A 105 1.46 -6.90 13.90
CA GLY A 105 0.60 -7.41 14.96
C GLY A 105 1.15 -8.67 15.61
N LEU A 106 1.74 -9.58 14.84
CA LEU A 106 2.40 -10.78 15.39
C LEU A 106 3.64 -10.43 16.22
N ILE A 107 4.46 -9.52 15.71
CA ILE A 107 5.69 -9.07 16.36
C ILE A 107 5.38 -8.45 17.73
N ILE A 108 4.49 -7.46 17.77
CA ILE A 108 4.15 -6.76 19.01
C ILE A 108 3.37 -7.67 19.97
N GLY A 109 2.44 -8.47 19.47
CA GLY A 109 1.59 -9.33 20.30
C GLY A 109 2.36 -10.44 21.00
N ARG A 110 3.47 -10.90 20.41
CA ARG A 110 4.29 -12.00 20.94
C ARG A 110 5.66 -11.58 21.44
N HIS A 111 5.97 -10.28 21.38
CA HIS A 111 7.30 -9.76 21.66
C HIS A 111 8.39 -10.54 20.90
N ILE A 112 8.20 -10.69 19.59
CA ILE A 112 9.10 -11.50 18.76
C ILE A 112 10.47 -10.83 18.68
N ARG A 113 11.50 -11.55 19.16
CA ARG A 113 12.91 -11.23 18.96
C ARG A 113 13.54 -12.34 18.13
N PHE A 114 14.23 -11.98 17.05
CA PHE A 114 14.95 -12.96 16.26
C PHE A 114 16.28 -13.32 16.95
N PRO A 115 16.74 -14.59 16.85
CA PRO A 115 18.07 -14.96 17.30
C PRO A 115 19.14 -14.13 16.60
N ASP A 116 20.21 -13.74 17.31
CA ASP A 116 21.23 -12.81 16.82
C ASP A 116 21.82 -13.22 15.45
N LYS A 117 21.95 -14.52 15.20
CA LYS A 117 22.44 -15.07 13.92
C LYS A 117 21.52 -14.84 12.72
N LEU A 118 20.25 -14.50 12.96
CA LEU A 118 19.23 -14.30 11.93
C LEU A 118 18.85 -12.83 11.77
N GLN A 119 19.20 -11.94 12.71
CA GLN A 119 18.79 -10.54 12.71
C GLN A 119 19.13 -9.82 11.40
N SER A 120 20.39 -9.92 10.95
CA SER A 120 20.82 -9.32 9.68
C SER A 120 20.06 -9.88 8.48
N HIS A 121 19.82 -11.20 8.45
CA HIS A 121 19.10 -11.83 7.34
C HIS A 121 17.62 -11.42 7.28
N VAL A 122 16.98 -11.24 8.43
CA VAL A 122 15.59 -10.76 8.52
C VAL A 122 15.52 -9.29 8.11
N GLN A 123 16.50 -8.47 8.52
CA GLN A 123 16.61 -7.08 8.12
C GLN A 123 16.79 -6.94 6.60
N ASP A 124 17.76 -7.66 6.01
CA ASP A 124 18.01 -7.67 4.56
C ASP A 124 16.76 -8.10 3.78
N PHE A 125 16.06 -9.12 4.29
CA PHE A 125 14.81 -9.60 3.69
C PHE A 125 13.70 -8.55 3.74
N ALA A 126 13.52 -7.87 4.88
CA ALA A 126 12.52 -6.81 5.02
C ALA A 126 12.82 -5.64 4.08
N GLU A 127 14.08 -5.25 3.95
CA GLU A 127 14.51 -4.19 3.02
C GLU A 127 14.28 -4.59 1.56
N ALA A 128 14.57 -5.83 1.17
CA ALA A 128 14.28 -6.34 -0.17
C ALA A 128 12.78 -6.36 -0.48
N CYS A 129 11.93 -6.75 0.49
CA CYS A 129 10.47 -6.69 0.35
C CYS A 129 9.97 -5.25 0.20
N ALA A 130 10.46 -4.32 1.01
CA ALA A 130 10.13 -2.90 0.92
C ALA A 130 10.56 -2.31 -0.44
N ALA A 131 11.77 -2.63 -0.92
CA ALA A 131 12.23 -2.20 -2.25
C ALA A 131 11.36 -2.75 -3.39
N THR A 132 10.89 -4.00 -3.26
CA THR A 132 9.98 -4.63 -4.22
C THR A 132 8.63 -3.91 -4.28
N SER A 133 8.07 -3.55 -3.11
CA SER A 133 6.84 -2.76 -3.03
C SER A 133 7.00 -1.38 -3.68
N ALA A 134 8.12 -0.70 -3.43
CA ALA A 134 8.42 0.59 -4.04
C ALA A 134 8.53 0.49 -5.58
N GLN A 135 9.12 -0.59 -6.09
CA GLN A 135 9.18 -0.83 -7.53
C GLN A 135 7.79 -1.11 -8.13
N ALA A 136 6.91 -1.81 -7.41
CA ALA A 136 5.53 -2.00 -7.84
C ALA A 136 4.76 -0.66 -7.86
N LEU A 137 4.94 0.21 -6.85
CA LEU A 137 4.38 1.55 -6.83
C LEU A 137 4.83 2.36 -8.06
N LYS A 138 6.13 2.34 -8.38
CA LYS A 138 6.67 3.00 -9.56
C LYS A 138 5.99 2.52 -10.85
N ALA A 139 5.87 1.21 -11.04
CA ALA A 139 5.19 0.65 -12.21
C ALA A 139 3.71 1.08 -12.32
N ILE A 140 3.02 1.24 -11.19
CA ILE A 140 1.63 1.72 -11.13
C ILE A 140 1.54 3.23 -11.40
N GLN A 141 2.56 4.00 -11.05
CA GLN A 141 2.62 5.43 -11.37
C GLN A 141 2.82 5.68 -12.87
N GLU A 142 3.59 4.83 -13.54
CA GLU A 142 3.84 4.90 -14.99
C GLU A 142 2.64 4.43 -15.84
N LEU A 143 1.61 3.81 -15.24
CA LEU A 143 0.43 3.28 -15.93
C LEU A 143 -0.46 4.35 -16.58
N ASP A 144 -0.37 5.61 -16.15
CA ASP A 144 -1.08 6.75 -16.77
C ASP A 144 -0.30 7.36 -17.96
N GLU A 145 0.97 6.96 -18.16
CA GLU A 145 1.85 7.44 -19.23
C GLU A 145 1.88 6.50 -20.46
N LEU A 146 1.13 5.39 -20.42
CA LEU A 146 1.02 4.36 -21.47
C LEU A 146 -0.29 4.48 -22.25
#